data_AF-G5IHS2-F1
#
_entry.id   AF-G5IHS2-F1
#
_cell.length_a   1.000
_cell.length_b   1.000
_cell.length_c   1.000
_cell.angle_alpha   90.00
_cell.angle_beta   90.00
_cell.angle_gamma   90.00
#
_symmetry.space_group_name_H-M   'P 1'
#
loop_
_entity.id
_entity.type
_entity.pdbx_description
1 polymer ?
#
loop_
_entity_poly.entity_id
_entity_poly.type
_entity_poly.pdbx_seq_one_letter_code
_entity_poly.pdbx_strand_id
1 'polypeptide(L)'
;MRGRKRRSFDFGNFEITKREILVSVSIVAIMLLIGVLIAGKISDYQLDKNEKYNKAIKIESQELFEYGMRTNAGNAFVYGDLKAVDTVTYPGIGGEYIYIEKVKERYTMHTRQVAHTTTTNGKTHTYYTTETYWTWDYAGSEEQICDEISFLNYVFSVSKIDLPGKEYIDTVKESSHIRYKYYGVGLNFTGTIFTELADKTIADNSPFYENMKIDETVEYLETDFAMWIFWIIWMVLIGVCVYSFYYIDNKWLE
;
A
#
# COMPACT_ATOMS: atom_id res chain seq x y z
N MET A 1 -28.57 48.26 41.17
CA MET A 1 -27.41 47.81 40.36
C MET A 1 -27.37 46.29 40.38
N ARG A 2 -27.71 45.63 39.26
CA ARG A 2 -27.73 44.15 39.16
C ARG A 2 -26.36 43.66 38.70
N GLY A 3 -25.59 43.07 39.62
CA GLY A 3 -24.31 42.44 39.33
C GLY A 3 -24.49 41.26 38.37
N ARG A 4 -23.85 41.35 37.20
CA ARG A 4 -23.80 40.28 36.19
C ARG A 4 -22.89 39.17 36.71
N LYS A 5 -23.48 38.08 37.20
CA LYS A 5 -22.76 36.84 37.53
C LYS A 5 -22.12 36.30 36.24
N ARG A 6 -20.79 36.46 36.08
CA ARG A 6 -20.04 35.78 35.02
C ARG A 6 -20.16 34.27 35.29
N ARG A 7 -20.69 33.52 34.32
CA ARG A 7 -20.69 32.05 34.36
C ARG A 7 -19.35 31.61 33.79
N SER A 8 -18.39 31.35 34.67
CA SER A 8 -17.20 30.57 34.37
C SER A 8 -17.48 29.09 34.62
N PHE A 9 -16.79 28.23 33.89
CA PHE A 9 -16.76 26.79 34.14
C PHE A 9 -15.42 26.49 34.81
N ASP A 10 -15.49 25.97 36.03
CA ASP A 10 -14.32 25.71 36.88
C ASP A 10 -13.92 24.23 36.75
N PHE A 11 -12.74 23.99 36.16
CA PHE A 11 -12.12 22.67 36.06
C PHE A 11 -10.92 22.57 37.00
N GLY A 12 -11.05 23.07 38.24
CA GLY A 12 -10.15 22.82 39.36
C GLY A 12 -8.89 23.68 39.36
N ASN A 13 -8.11 23.68 38.28
CA ASN A 13 -6.85 24.44 38.16
C ASN A 13 -6.85 25.46 37.00
N PHE A 14 -7.97 25.63 36.29
CA PHE A 14 -8.08 26.58 35.17
C PHE A 14 -9.52 27.10 35.04
N GLU A 15 -9.69 28.42 35.10
CA GLU A 15 -11.00 29.08 34.95
C GLU A 15 -11.13 29.58 33.50
N ILE A 16 -11.89 28.86 32.67
CA ILE A 16 -12.11 29.27 31.27
C ILE A 16 -13.26 30.28 31.21
N THR A 17 -12.98 31.48 30.72
CA THR A 17 -13.95 32.55 30.52
C THR A 17 -14.65 32.43 29.16
N LYS A 18 -15.88 32.97 29.07
CA LYS A 18 -16.65 33.00 27.82
C LYS A 18 -15.94 33.72 26.66
N ARG A 19 -15.01 34.63 26.97
CA ARG A 19 -14.23 35.37 25.96
C ARG A 19 -13.16 34.48 25.33
N GLU A 20 -12.49 33.64 26.13
CA GLU A 20 -11.47 32.70 25.63
C GLU A 20 -12.10 31.58 24.78
N ILE A 21 -13.30 31.13 25.15
CA ILE A 21 -14.09 30.23 24.28
C ILE A 21 -14.37 30.88 22.93
N LEU A 22 -14.75 32.16 22.91
CA LEU A 22 -15.04 32.85 21.66
C LEU A 22 -13.78 33.01 20.78
N VAL A 23 -12.64 33.35 21.38
CA VAL A 23 -11.36 33.48 20.66
C VAL A 23 -10.85 32.13 20.15
N SER A 24 -10.94 31.06 20.93
CA SER A 24 -10.56 29.71 20.48
C SER A 24 -11.39 29.23 19.29
N VAL A 25 -12.70 29.49 19.27
CA VAL A 25 -13.57 29.18 18.13
C VAL A 25 -13.13 29.98 16.89
N SER A 26 -12.77 31.27 17.05
CA SER A 26 -12.23 32.07 15.94
C SER A 26 -10.88 31.54 15.43
N ILE A 27 -9.98 31.10 16.32
CA ILE A 27 -8.70 30.49 15.95
C ILE A 27 -8.95 29.22 15.13
N VAL A 28 -9.83 28.32 15.61
CA VAL A 28 -10.19 27.09 14.88
C VAL A 28 -10.76 27.43 13.51
N ALA A 29 -11.67 28.41 13.41
CA ALA A 29 -12.25 28.82 12.13
C ALA A 29 -11.20 29.32 11.13
N ILE A 30 -10.26 30.18 11.58
CA ILE A 30 -9.17 30.68 10.72
C ILE A 30 -8.25 29.53 10.29
N MET A 31 -7.90 28.63 11.21
CA MET A 31 -7.05 27.48 10.92
C MET A 31 -7.71 26.50 9.95
N LEU A 32 -9.03 26.31 10.01
CA LEU A 32 -9.77 25.53 9.04
C LEU A 32 -9.76 26.19 7.66
N LEU A 33 -9.95 27.52 7.57
CA LEU A 33 -9.85 28.25 6.31
C LEU A 33 -8.46 28.10 5.67
N ILE A 34 -7.39 28.25 6.45
CA ILE A 34 -6.02 28.02 5.99
C ILE A 34 -5.83 26.56 5.57
N GLY A 35 -6.37 25.62 6.35
CA GLY A 35 -6.33 24.19 6.05
C GLY A 35 -6.95 23.86 4.70
N VAL A 36 -8.10 24.45 4.37
CA VAL A 36 -8.77 24.28 3.07
C VAL A 36 -7.91 24.81 1.92
N LEU A 37 -7.21 25.95 2.09
CA LEU A 37 -6.31 26.48 1.04
C LEU A 37 -5.12 25.54 0.78
N ILE A 38 -4.55 24.94 1.82
CA ILE A 38 -3.45 23.99 1.70
C ILE A 38 -3.95 22.67 1.08
N ALA A 39 -5.11 22.19 1.53
CA ALA A 39 -5.77 21.02 0.94
C ALA A 39 -6.05 21.22 -0.55
N GLY A 40 -6.45 22.41 -0.97
CA GLY A 40 -6.59 22.76 -2.39
C GLY A 40 -5.30 22.54 -3.17
N LYS A 41 -4.16 23.04 -2.67
CA LYS A 41 -2.85 22.81 -3.33
C LYS A 41 -2.44 21.34 -3.36
N ILE A 42 -2.73 20.58 -2.30
CA ILE A 42 -2.48 19.14 -2.28
C ILE A 42 -3.35 18.46 -3.36
N SER A 43 -4.63 18.82 -3.44
CA SER A 43 -5.54 18.30 -4.46
C SER A 43 -5.05 18.61 -5.88
N ASP A 44 -4.64 19.86 -6.15
CA ASP A 44 -4.11 20.25 -7.46
C ASP A 44 -2.89 19.41 -7.84
N TYR A 45 -1.96 19.23 -6.90
CA TYR A 45 -0.78 18.40 -7.11
C TYR A 45 -1.14 16.93 -7.42
N GLN A 46 -2.16 16.39 -6.75
CA GLN A 46 -2.63 15.03 -7.03
C GLN A 46 -3.34 14.92 -8.37
N LEU A 47 -4.17 15.91 -8.73
CA LEU A 47 -4.82 15.96 -10.04
C LEU A 47 -3.79 15.97 -11.17
N ASP A 48 -2.71 16.74 -11.00
CA ASP A 48 -1.60 16.79 -11.96
C ASP A 48 -0.89 15.43 -12.06
N LYS A 49 -0.63 14.78 -10.92
CA LYS A 49 -0.02 13.44 -10.87
C LYS A 49 -0.90 12.36 -11.51
N ASN A 50 -2.21 12.45 -11.30
CA ASN A 50 -3.21 11.49 -11.79
C ASN A 50 -3.75 11.86 -13.17
N GLU A 51 -3.25 12.93 -13.78
CA GLU A 51 -3.69 13.42 -15.10
C GLU A 51 -3.57 12.32 -16.17
N LYS A 52 -2.50 11.51 -16.10
CA LYS A 52 -2.28 10.39 -17.03
C LYS A 52 -3.35 9.31 -16.93
N TYR A 53 -3.92 9.07 -15.75
CA TYR A 53 -4.97 8.08 -15.53
C TYR A 53 -6.32 8.64 -15.98
N ASN A 54 -6.59 9.90 -15.65
CA ASN A 54 -7.83 10.60 -16.04
C ASN A 54 -7.99 10.77 -17.55
N LYS A 55 -6.88 10.91 -18.27
CA LYS A 55 -6.87 11.05 -19.75
C LYS A 55 -6.74 9.71 -20.48
N ALA A 56 -6.48 8.61 -19.77
CA ALA A 56 -6.26 7.32 -20.39
C ALA A 56 -7.55 6.78 -21.03
N ILE A 57 -7.39 6.13 -22.18
CA ILE A 57 -8.50 5.51 -22.89
C ILE A 57 -8.93 4.25 -22.13
N LYS A 58 -10.24 4.03 -21.99
CA LYS A 58 -10.79 2.83 -21.36
C LYS A 58 -11.21 1.83 -22.44
N ILE A 59 -10.64 0.63 -22.44
CA ILE A 59 -10.82 -0.38 -23.48
C ILE A 59 -11.26 -1.70 -22.84
N GLU A 60 -12.39 -2.24 -23.31
CA GLU A 60 -12.94 -3.52 -22.86
C GLU A 60 -13.11 -4.53 -24.01
N SER A 61 -12.75 -4.15 -25.23
CA SER A 61 -12.90 -5.01 -26.42
C SER A 61 -11.59 -5.18 -27.16
N GLN A 62 -11.39 -6.38 -27.72
CA GLN A 62 -10.21 -6.74 -28.49
C GLN A 62 -10.02 -5.81 -29.70
N GLU A 63 -11.10 -5.49 -30.42
CA GLU A 63 -11.04 -4.61 -31.60
C GLU A 63 -10.50 -3.22 -31.26
N LEU A 64 -10.95 -2.63 -30.14
CA LEU A 64 -10.48 -1.33 -29.68
C LEU A 64 -9.03 -1.39 -29.19
N PHE A 65 -8.62 -2.49 -28.58
CA PHE A 65 -7.26 -2.70 -28.12
C PHE A 65 -6.28 -2.78 -29.29
N GLU A 66 -6.57 -3.62 -30.29
CA GLU A 66 -5.78 -3.74 -31.52
C GLU A 66 -5.74 -2.43 -32.31
N TYR A 67 -6.89 -1.76 -32.42
CA TYR A 67 -6.97 -0.44 -33.05
C TYR A 67 -6.09 0.57 -32.31
N GLY A 68 -6.17 0.61 -30.98
CA GLY A 68 -5.42 1.54 -30.14
C GLY A 68 -3.91 1.36 -30.27
N MET A 69 -3.43 0.11 -30.29
CA MET A 69 -2.01 -0.20 -30.54
C MET A 69 -1.56 0.25 -31.95
N ARG A 70 -2.43 0.10 -32.97
CA ARG A 70 -2.11 0.49 -34.35
C ARG A 70 -2.09 2.01 -34.56
N THR A 71 -2.94 2.76 -33.85
CA THR A 71 -3.06 4.21 -34.01
C THR A 71 -2.26 5.01 -33.00
N ASN A 72 -1.42 4.35 -32.19
CA ASN A 72 -0.64 4.96 -31.11
C ASN A 72 -1.53 5.79 -30.18
N ALA A 73 -2.56 5.14 -29.62
CA ALA A 73 -3.57 5.80 -28.82
C ALA A 73 -3.04 6.36 -27.47
N GLY A 74 -1.81 5.97 -27.08
CA GLY A 74 -1.15 6.43 -25.86
C GLY A 74 -1.62 5.63 -24.63
N ASN A 75 -1.70 6.29 -23.47
CA ASN A 75 -2.08 5.63 -22.22
C ASN A 75 -3.50 5.06 -22.29
N ALA A 76 -3.66 3.80 -21.89
CA ALA A 76 -4.93 3.12 -21.82
C ALA A 76 -5.04 2.19 -20.61
N PHE A 77 -6.26 2.12 -20.08
CA PHE A 77 -6.72 1.02 -19.25
C PHE A 77 -7.39 -0.02 -20.14
N VAL A 78 -6.91 -1.25 -20.08
CA VAL A 78 -7.44 -2.35 -20.89
C VAL A 78 -7.87 -3.48 -19.97
N TYR A 79 -9.15 -3.81 -19.97
CA TYR A 79 -9.69 -4.95 -19.21
C TYR A 79 -9.77 -6.19 -20.09
N GLY A 80 -9.32 -7.32 -19.56
CA GLY A 80 -9.31 -8.56 -20.33
C GLY A 80 -8.81 -9.77 -19.55
N ASP A 81 -8.83 -10.91 -20.24
CA ASP A 81 -8.23 -12.14 -19.74
C ASP A 81 -6.74 -12.20 -20.11
N LEU A 82 -5.91 -12.52 -19.13
CA LEU A 82 -4.52 -12.94 -19.26
C LEU A 82 -4.45 -14.47 -19.22
N LYS A 83 -3.85 -15.09 -20.24
CA LYS A 83 -3.74 -16.54 -20.38
C LYS A 83 -2.34 -16.96 -20.76
N ALA A 84 -1.88 -18.09 -20.25
CA ALA A 84 -0.66 -18.75 -20.72
C ALA A 84 -0.82 -19.19 -22.18
N VAL A 85 0.17 -18.93 -23.02
CA VAL A 85 0.23 -19.51 -24.39
C VAL A 85 1.07 -20.78 -24.35
N ASP A 86 2.25 -20.68 -23.77
CA ASP A 86 3.10 -21.79 -23.36
C ASP A 86 3.15 -21.90 -21.83
N THR A 87 3.62 -23.04 -21.32
CA THR A 87 3.63 -23.33 -19.89
C THR A 87 4.94 -23.93 -19.45
N VAL A 88 5.31 -23.67 -18.19
CA VAL A 88 6.43 -24.30 -17.52
C VAL A 88 5.94 -25.32 -16.49
N THR A 89 6.73 -26.37 -16.30
CA THR A 89 6.49 -27.43 -15.32
C THR A 89 7.77 -27.74 -14.57
N TYR A 90 7.67 -28.28 -13.35
CA TYR A 90 8.84 -28.68 -12.57
C TYR A 90 8.75 -30.14 -12.16
N PRO A 91 9.71 -31.01 -12.57
CA PRO A 91 9.71 -32.41 -12.15
C PRO A 91 9.70 -32.56 -10.63
N GLY A 92 8.64 -33.16 -10.09
CA GLY A 92 8.46 -33.36 -8.65
C GLY A 92 7.24 -32.64 -8.05
N ILE A 93 6.67 -31.70 -8.79
CA ILE A 93 5.33 -31.15 -8.52
C ILE A 93 4.49 -31.25 -9.80
N GLY A 94 3.21 -31.54 -9.65
CA GLY A 94 2.28 -31.57 -10.78
C GLY A 94 1.82 -30.16 -11.15
N GLY A 95 1.24 -30.02 -12.33
CA GLY A 95 0.64 -28.77 -12.80
C GLY A 95 1.48 -28.04 -13.85
N GLU A 96 0.87 -27.03 -14.44
CA GLU A 96 1.41 -26.16 -15.47
C GLU A 96 1.24 -24.71 -15.00
N TYR A 97 2.24 -23.88 -15.27
CA TYR A 97 2.33 -22.53 -14.73
C TYR A 97 2.86 -21.57 -15.79
N ILE A 98 2.53 -20.28 -15.68
CA ILE A 98 3.21 -19.21 -16.43
C ILE A 98 4.62 -19.02 -15.88
N TYR A 99 4.74 -19.07 -14.55
CA TYR A 99 6.00 -18.90 -13.82
C TYR A 99 6.05 -19.87 -12.66
N ILE A 100 7.23 -20.44 -12.41
CA ILE A 100 7.47 -21.31 -11.26
C ILE A 100 8.83 -21.03 -10.62
N GLU A 101 8.85 -21.01 -9.29
CA GLU A 101 10.04 -20.83 -8.49
C GLU A 101 10.17 -21.96 -7.48
N LYS A 102 11.34 -22.58 -7.46
CA LYS A 102 11.75 -23.56 -6.46
C LYS A 102 12.74 -22.91 -5.50
N VAL A 103 12.32 -22.73 -4.26
CA VAL A 103 13.14 -22.18 -3.18
C VAL A 103 13.70 -23.31 -2.33
N LYS A 104 15.03 -23.41 -2.26
CA LYS A 104 15.73 -24.34 -1.37
C LYS A 104 15.83 -23.76 0.03
N GLU A 105 15.39 -24.52 1.02
CA GLU A 105 15.57 -24.18 2.44
C GLU A 105 16.39 -25.26 3.15
N ARG A 106 17.29 -24.82 4.05
CA ARG A 106 18.10 -25.69 4.91
C ARG A 106 17.69 -25.53 6.37
N TYR A 107 17.62 -26.64 7.09
CA TYR A 107 17.36 -26.60 8.52
C TYR A 107 18.65 -26.34 9.29
N THR A 108 18.75 -25.19 9.91
CA THR A 108 19.96 -24.66 10.54
C THR A 108 19.69 -24.32 12.00
N MET A 109 20.75 -24.49 12.80
CA MET A 109 20.74 -24.22 14.23
C MET A 109 21.12 -22.76 14.45
N HIS A 110 20.33 -22.06 15.26
CA HIS A 110 20.58 -20.69 15.69
C HIS A 110 20.61 -20.61 17.21
N THR A 111 21.16 -19.52 17.73
CA THR A 111 21.19 -19.23 19.16
C THR A 111 20.70 -17.83 19.43
N ARG A 112 19.88 -17.63 20.46
CA ARG A 112 19.46 -16.31 20.95
C ARG A 112 19.74 -16.17 22.44
N GLN A 113 20.01 -14.94 22.88
CA GLN A 113 20.07 -14.61 24.31
C GLN A 113 18.69 -14.21 24.80
N VAL A 114 18.21 -14.86 25.86
CA VAL A 114 16.93 -14.55 26.50
C VAL A 114 17.21 -13.95 27.86
N ALA A 115 16.67 -12.75 28.11
CA ALA A 115 16.78 -12.06 29.38
C ALA A 115 15.73 -12.60 30.37
N HIS A 116 16.19 -12.99 31.55
CA HIS A 116 15.34 -13.37 32.67
C HIS A 116 15.51 -12.35 33.78
N THR A 117 14.40 -11.83 34.28
CA THR A 117 14.41 -10.85 35.36
C THR A 117 13.79 -11.48 36.61
N THR A 118 14.51 -11.40 37.72
CA THR A 118 14.03 -11.87 39.02
C THR A 118 14.12 -10.75 40.03
N THR A 119 13.03 -10.51 40.75
CA THR A 119 12.99 -9.53 41.84
C THR A 119 12.93 -10.25 43.17
N THR A 120 13.92 -10.03 44.02
CA THR A 120 13.99 -10.59 45.38
C THR A 120 14.32 -9.46 46.35
N ASN A 121 13.54 -9.35 47.43
CA ASN A 121 13.69 -8.29 48.46
C ASN A 121 13.79 -6.87 47.87
N GLY A 122 12.97 -6.54 46.85
CA GLY A 122 12.91 -5.20 46.25
C GLY A 122 14.08 -4.83 45.34
N LYS A 123 15.04 -5.75 45.10
CA LYS A 123 16.11 -5.57 44.11
C LYS A 123 15.83 -6.45 42.89
N THR A 124 15.90 -5.83 41.71
CA THR A 124 15.72 -6.51 40.43
C THR A 124 17.08 -6.90 39.85
N HIS A 125 17.23 -8.16 39.47
CA HIS A 125 18.39 -8.69 38.78
C HIS A 125 17.98 -9.29 37.44
N THR A 126 18.71 -8.95 36.38
CA THR A 126 18.51 -9.51 35.04
C THR A 126 19.74 -10.33 34.67
N TYR A 127 19.51 -11.58 34.27
CA TYR A 127 20.54 -12.47 33.73
C TYR A 127 20.12 -12.99 32.35
N TYR A 128 21.07 -13.48 31.57
CA TYR A 128 20.82 -13.94 30.20
C TYR A 128 21.10 -15.44 30.08
N THR A 129 20.22 -16.15 29.38
CA THR A 129 20.41 -17.56 29.02
C THR A 129 20.53 -17.67 27.50
N THR A 130 21.46 -18.50 27.03
CA THR A 130 21.56 -18.83 25.60
C THR A 130 20.60 -19.97 25.28
N GLU A 131 19.61 -19.71 24.43
CA GLU A 131 18.69 -20.71 23.90
C GLU A 131 19.07 -21.07 22.47
N THR A 132 19.10 -22.36 22.18
CA THR A 132 19.19 -22.88 20.81
C THR A 132 17.79 -23.05 20.22
N TYR A 133 17.62 -22.61 18.98
CA TYR A 133 16.43 -22.88 18.18
C TYR A 133 16.83 -23.25 16.75
N TRP A 134 15.89 -23.78 15.97
CA TRP A 134 16.15 -24.22 14.61
C TRP A 134 15.13 -23.61 13.65
N THR A 135 15.61 -23.13 12.51
CA THR A 135 14.76 -22.55 11.46
C THR A 135 15.11 -23.14 10.11
N TRP A 136 14.16 -23.01 9.19
CA TRP A 136 14.38 -23.28 7.78
C TRP A 136 14.84 -21.99 7.13
N ASP A 137 16.12 -21.94 6.76
CA ASP A 137 16.74 -20.76 6.17
C ASP A 137 16.87 -20.91 4.66
N TYR A 138 16.69 -19.79 3.94
CA TYR A 138 16.90 -19.73 2.51
C TYR A 138 18.33 -20.15 2.13
N ALA A 139 18.45 -21.01 1.11
CA ALA A 139 19.71 -21.56 0.64
C ALA A 139 19.87 -21.52 -0.89
N GLY A 140 18.99 -20.81 -1.59
CA GLY A 140 19.00 -20.64 -3.05
C GLY A 140 17.61 -20.76 -3.67
N SER A 141 17.45 -20.29 -4.90
CA SER A 141 16.24 -20.47 -5.70
C SER A 141 16.58 -20.72 -7.17
N GLU A 142 15.69 -21.44 -7.83
CA GLU A 142 15.68 -21.69 -9.28
C GLU A 142 14.31 -21.26 -9.80
N GLU A 143 14.28 -20.56 -10.93
CA GLU A 143 13.03 -20.07 -11.54
C GLU A 143 12.94 -20.47 -13.00
N GLN A 144 11.71 -20.66 -13.47
CA GLN A 144 11.38 -20.87 -14.89
C GLN A 144 10.14 -20.04 -15.21
N ILE A 145 10.11 -19.46 -16.41
CA ILE A 145 9.02 -18.62 -16.91
C ILE A 145 8.73 -19.00 -18.35
N CYS A 146 7.47 -18.89 -18.77
CA CYS A 146 7.06 -19.06 -20.15
C CYS A 146 7.55 -17.89 -21.01
N ASP A 147 7.63 -18.09 -22.33
CA ASP A 147 8.07 -17.05 -23.25
C ASP A 147 6.91 -16.13 -23.67
N GLU A 148 5.71 -16.69 -23.81
CA GLU A 148 4.54 -16.05 -24.39
C GLU A 148 3.30 -16.12 -23.48
N ILE A 149 2.54 -15.03 -23.51
CA ILE A 149 1.25 -14.89 -22.84
C ILE A 149 0.26 -14.26 -23.81
N SER A 150 -1.03 -14.51 -23.60
CA SER A 150 -2.11 -13.91 -24.35
C SER A 150 -2.89 -12.98 -23.45
N PHE A 151 -3.03 -11.72 -23.84
CA PHE A 151 -3.91 -10.77 -23.16
C PHE A 151 -4.96 -10.24 -24.12
N LEU A 152 -6.23 -10.39 -23.76
CA LEU A 152 -7.37 -10.05 -24.62
C LEU A 152 -7.25 -10.70 -26.02
N ASN A 153 -6.82 -11.96 -26.05
CA ASN A 153 -6.53 -12.78 -27.24
C ASN A 153 -5.39 -12.28 -28.14
N TYR A 154 -4.60 -11.31 -27.71
CA TYR A 154 -3.39 -10.88 -28.41
C TYR A 154 -2.16 -11.47 -27.73
N VAL A 155 -1.26 -12.11 -28.50
CA VAL A 155 -0.06 -12.77 -27.97
C VAL A 155 1.06 -11.75 -27.78
N PHE A 156 1.69 -11.79 -26.61
CA PHE A 156 2.80 -10.95 -26.21
C PHE A 156 3.92 -11.80 -25.61
N SER A 157 5.14 -11.29 -25.62
CA SER A 157 6.19 -11.81 -24.74
C SER A 157 5.77 -11.60 -23.28
N VAL A 158 6.08 -12.55 -22.40
CA VAL A 158 5.79 -12.47 -20.96
C VAL A 158 6.29 -11.17 -20.32
N SER A 159 7.39 -10.61 -20.82
CA SER A 159 7.99 -9.35 -20.36
C SER A 159 7.10 -8.11 -20.55
N LYS A 160 6.05 -8.20 -21.36
CA LYS A 160 5.13 -7.09 -21.63
C LYS A 160 4.20 -6.78 -20.46
N ILE A 161 3.86 -7.78 -19.65
CA ILE A 161 2.90 -7.64 -18.55
C ILE A 161 3.55 -8.11 -17.26
N ASP A 162 3.46 -7.30 -16.22
CA ASP A 162 3.85 -7.71 -14.88
C ASP A 162 2.87 -8.78 -14.39
N LEU A 163 3.38 -9.97 -14.10
CA LEU A 163 2.56 -11.13 -13.80
C LEU A 163 1.88 -10.99 -12.43
N PRO A 164 0.70 -11.64 -12.24
CA PRO A 164 0.10 -11.78 -10.93
C PRO A 164 1.06 -12.36 -9.90
N GLY A 165 0.78 -12.09 -8.62
CA GLY A 165 1.59 -12.57 -7.52
C GLY A 165 1.71 -14.10 -7.50
N LYS A 166 2.93 -14.60 -7.26
CA LYS A 166 3.16 -16.04 -7.11
C LYS A 166 2.47 -16.58 -5.86
N GLU A 167 1.80 -17.72 -6.00
CA GLU A 167 1.14 -18.42 -4.91
C GLU A 167 1.97 -19.61 -4.44
N TYR A 168 1.80 -20.01 -3.18
CA TYR A 168 2.41 -21.24 -2.66
C TYR A 168 1.74 -22.46 -3.28
N ILE A 169 2.54 -23.35 -3.85
CA ILE A 169 2.07 -24.60 -4.46
C ILE A 169 2.25 -25.75 -3.46
N ASP A 170 3.50 -26.06 -3.11
CA ASP A 170 3.81 -27.20 -2.25
C ASP A 170 5.20 -27.09 -1.59
N THR A 171 5.47 -27.96 -0.62
CA THR A 171 6.76 -28.15 0.03
C THR A 171 7.19 -29.61 -0.05
N VAL A 172 8.22 -29.90 -0.84
CA VAL A 172 8.77 -31.25 -0.97
C VAL A 172 10.04 -31.37 -0.13
N LYS A 173 10.10 -32.38 0.74
CA LYS A 173 11.30 -32.67 1.54
C LYS A 173 12.23 -33.60 0.77
N GLU A 174 13.47 -33.17 0.61
CA GLU A 174 14.55 -34.03 0.13
C GLU A 174 15.15 -34.83 1.29
N SER A 175 15.25 -34.22 2.48
CA SER A 175 15.72 -34.87 3.70
C SER A 175 15.18 -34.18 4.96
N SER A 176 15.63 -34.62 6.14
CA SER A 176 15.34 -33.94 7.40
C SER A 176 15.93 -32.52 7.50
N HIS A 177 16.94 -32.21 6.69
CA HIS A 177 17.65 -30.92 6.73
C HIS A 177 17.50 -30.10 5.46
N ILE A 178 16.86 -30.64 4.42
CA ILE A 178 16.68 -29.96 3.13
C ILE A 178 15.22 -30.13 2.68
N ARG A 179 14.58 -29.01 2.39
CA ARG A 179 13.27 -28.98 1.75
C ARG A 179 13.24 -27.93 0.64
N TYR A 180 12.31 -28.11 -0.28
CA TYR A 180 12.05 -27.17 -1.36
C TYR A 180 10.62 -26.67 -1.24
N LYS A 181 10.44 -25.36 -1.25
CA LYS A 181 9.13 -24.72 -1.40
C LYS A 181 8.95 -24.32 -2.85
N TYR A 182 7.77 -24.57 -3.38
CA TYR A 182 7.41 -24.21 -4.74
C TYR A 182 6.38 -23.11 -4.71
N TYR A 183 6.62 -22.09 -5.52
CA TYR A 183 5.71 -20.99 -5.77
C TYR A 183 5.48 -20.86 -7.25
N GLY A 184 4.30 -20.41 -7.67
CA GLY A 184 4.06 -20.20 -9.10
C GLY A 184 2.87 -19.31 -9.41
N VAL A 185 2.78 -18.94 -10.67
CA VAL A 185 1.70 -18.15 -11.24
C VAL A 185 0.86 -19.09 -12.09
N GLY A 186 -0.45 -19.11 -11.83
CA GLY A 186 -1.43 -19.92 -12.57
C GLY A 186 -1.51 -19.58 -14.06
N LEU A 187 -2.50 -20.16 -14.74
CA LEU A 187 -2.58 -20.11 -16.21
C LEU A 187 -3.57 -19.07 -16.75
N ASN A 188 -4.56 -18.66 -15.97
CA ASN A 188 -5.64 -17.79 -16.41
C ASN A 188 -5.99 -16.80 -15.32
N PHE A 189 -6.05 -15.52 -15.69
CA PHE A 189 -6.43 -14.42 -14.83
C PHE A 189 -7.32 -13.46 -15.60
N THR A 190 -8.13 -12.70 -14.89
CA THR A 190 -8.92 -11.63 -15.48
C THR A 190 -8.62 -10.36 -14.69
N GLY A 191 -8.42 -9.25 -15.38
CA GLY A 191 -8.02 -8.01 -14.75
C GLY A 191 -7.83 -6.86 -15.72
N THR A 192 -7.30 -5.77 -15.20
CA THR A 192 -7.02 -4.57 -15.98
C THR A 192 -5.51 -4.36 -16.09
N ILE A 193 -5.00 -3.99 -17.26
CA ILE A 193 -3.66 -3.41 -17.39
C ILE A 193 -3.74 -1.90 -17.56
N PHE A 194 -2.75 -1.18 -17.05
CA PHE A 194 -2.50 0.21 -17.42
C PHE A 194 -1.19 0.29 -18.23
N THR A 195 -1.28 0.69 -19.49
CA THR A 195 -0.15 0.65 -20.41
C THR A 195 -0.21 1.75 -21.46
N GLU A 196 0.89 1.97 -22.16
CA GLU A 196 0.93 2.79 -23.36
C GLU A 196 0.73 1.91 -24.59
N LEU A 197 -0.26 2.26 -25.42
CA LEU A 197 -0.53 1.63 -26.70
C LEU A 197 0.21 2.39 -27.80
N ALA A 198 1.31 1.81 -28.27
CA ALA A 198 2.15 2.40 -29.30
C ALA A 198 2.86 1.30 -30.12
N ASP A 199 3.24 1.64 -31.35
CA ASP A 199 4.07 0.80 -32.22
C ASP A 199 3.51 -0.62 -32.42
N LYS A 200 2.17 -0.74 -32.48
CA LYS A 200 1.44 -2.01 -32.63
C LYS A 200 1.66 -2.99 -31.46
N THR A 201 2.07 -2.50 -30.30
CA THR A 201 2.25 -3.30 -29.09
C THR A 201 1.89 -2.48 -27.84
N ILE A 202 2.22 -3.03 -26.68
CA ILE A 202 2.10 -2.37 -25.38
C ILE A 202 3.49 -2.10 -24.79
N ALA A 203 3.57 -1.20 -23.82
CA ALA A 203 4.79 -0.94 -23.07
C ALA A 203 5.28 -2.19 -22.32
N ASP A 204 6.59 -2.29 -22.11
CA ASP A 204 7.18 -3.38 -21.32
C ASP A 204 6.82 -3.21 -19.83
N ASN A 205 6.70 -4.33 -19.11
CA ASN A 205 6.37 -4.37 -17.68
C ASN A 205 5.09 -3.59 -17.31
N SER A 206 4.06 -3.72 -18.15
CA SER A 206 2.74 -3.12 -17.90
C SER A 206 2.10 -3.73 -16.65
N PRO A 207 1.77 -2.94 -15.61
CA PRO A 207 1.17 -3.46 -14.39
C PRO A 207 -0.18 -4.14 -14.65
N PHE A 208 -0.37 -5.34 -14.08
CA PHE A 208 -1.62 -6.09 -14.13
C PHE A 208 -2.35 -6.02 -12.78
N TYR A 209 -3.59 -5.55 -12.80
CA TYR A 209 -4.46 -5.44 -11.63
C TYR A 209 -5.47 -6.59 -11.67
N GLU A 210 -5.11 -7.69 -11.02
CA GLU A 210 -5.90 -8.92 -10.98
C GLU A 210 -7.25 -8.71 -10.30
N ASN A 211 -8.32 -9.25 -10.89
CA ASN A 211 -9.70 -9.18 -10.40
C ASN A 211 -10.24 -7.75 -10.24
N MET A 212 -9.63 -6.76 -10.90
CA MET A 212 -10.07 -5.37 -10.88
C MET A 212 -10.56 -4.92 -12.24
N LYS A 213 -11.75 -4.34 -12.28
CA LYS A 213 -12.28 -3.65 -13.46
C LYS A 213 -11.58 -2.30 -13.65
N ILE A 214 -11.81 -1.67 -14.81
CA ILE A 214 -11.19 -0.38 -15.15
C ILE A 214 -11.49 0.68 -14.08
N ASP A 215 -12.75 0.85 -13.69
CA ASP A 215 -13.13 1.90 -12.73
C ASP A 215 -12.54 1.64 -11.33
N GLU A 216 -12.51 0.38 -10.89
CA GLU A 216 -11.88 -0.03 -9.62
C GLU A 216 -10.36 0.21 -9.65
N THR A 217 -9.73 -0.06 -10.80
CA THR A 217 -8.30 0.16 -11.00
C THR A 217 -7.96 1.64 -10.99
N VAL A 218 -8.78 2.47 -11.64
CA VAL A 218 -8.65 3.93 -11.59
C VAL A 218 -8.77 4.41 -10.15
N GLU A 219 -9.81 4.02 -9.42
CA GLU A 219 -10.00 4.41 -8.02
C GLU A 219 -8.82 3.98 -7.13
N TYR A 220 -8.31 2.76 -7.32
CA TYR A 220 -7.15 2.26 -6.59
C TYR A 220 -5.89 3.08 -6.87
N LEU A 221 -5.63 3.43 -8.13
CA LEU A 221 -4.47 4.23 -8.52
C LEU A 221 -4.58 5.71 -8.12
N GLU A 222 -5.81 6.21 -8.01
CA GLU A 222 -6.11 7.55 -7.52
C GLU A 222 -6.24 7.62 -5.99
N THR A 223 -6.21 6.48 -5.29
CA THR A 223 -6.41 6.45 -3.83
C THR A 223 -5.33 7.26 -3.10
N ASP A 224 -5.77 8.33 -2.42
CA ASP A 224 -4.89 9.33 -1.86
C ASP A 224 -4.77 9.25 -0.32
N PHE A 225 -3.65 8.71 0.16
CA PHE A 225 -3.30 8.75 1.59
C PHE A 225 -2.82 10.15 2.04
N ALA A 226 -2.30 10.97 1.13
CA ALA A 226 -1.70 12.26 1.47
C ALA A 226 -2.74 13.25 2.05
N MET A 227 -3.95 13.28 1.49
CA MET A 227 -5.03 14.14 1.99
C MET A 227 -5.47 13.73 3.40
N TRP A 228 -5.61 12.43 3.63
CA TRP A 228 -5.95 11.88 4.95
C TRP A 228 -4.88 12.20 6.00
N ILE A 229 -3.61 11.97 5.68
CA ILE A 229 -2.48 12.28 6.56
C ILE A 229 -2.43 13.77 6.88
N PHE A 230 -2.65 14.63 5.88
CA PHE A 230 -2.69 16.07 6.08
C PHE A 230 -3.73 16.46 7.13
N TRP A 231 -4.98 16.02 7.00
CA TRP A 231 -6.03 16.36 7.95
C TRP A 231 -5.77 15.81 9.35
N ILE A 232 -5.19 14.62 9.48
CA ILE A 232 -4.79 14.06 10.79
C ILE A 232 -3.77 14.98 11.48
N ILE A 233 -2.69 15.35 10.77
CA ILE A 233 -1.65 16.23 11.31
C ILE A 233 -2.23 17.62 11.60
N TRP A 234 -3.08 18.15 10.72
CA TRP A 234 -3.69 19.46 10.85
C TRP A 234 -4.61 19.56 12.06
N MET A 235 -5.40 18.52 12.34
CA MET A 235 -6.27 18.47 13.51
C MET A 235 -5.48 18.43 14.82
N VAL A 236 -4.36 17.70 14.86
CA VAL A 236 -3.43 17.72 16.01
C VAL A 236 -2.85 19.11 16.20
N LEU A 237 -2.43 19.77 15.12
CA LEU A 237 -1.87 21.12 15.16
C LEU A 237 -2.88 22.14 15.69
N ILE A 238 -4.15 22.08 15.24
CA ILE A 238 -5.24 22.91 15.78
C ILE A 238 -5.39 22.68 17.28
N GLY A 239 -5.39 21.42 17.72
CA GLY A 239 -5.47 21.05 19.13
C GLY A 239 -4.34 21.64 19.97
N VAL A 240 -3.10 21.57 19.48
CA VAL A 240 -1.92 22.16 20.14
C VAL A 240 -2.03 23.69 20.20
N CYS A 241 -2.48 24.35 19.12
CA CYS A 241 -2.66 25.81 19.09
C CYS A 241 -3.72 26.25 20.10
N VAL A 242 -4.86 25.56 20.16
CA VAL A 242 -5.95 25.88 21.11
C VAL A 242 -5.50 25.61 22.55
N TYR A 243 -4.83 24.49 22.81
CA TYR A 243 -4.29 24.17 24.13
C TYR A 243 -3.24 25.20 24.58
N SER A 244 -2.32 25.58 23.71
CA SER A 244 -1.31 26.62 23.98
C SER A 244 -1.96 27.97 24.25
N PHE A 245 -3.03 28.31 23.51
CA PHE A 245 -3.80 29.53 23.75
C PHE A 245 -4.43 29.56 25.14
N TYR A 246 -4.95 28.43 25.62
CA TYR A 246 -5.46 28.33 26.99
C TYR A 246 -4.33 28.36 28.02
N TYR A 247 -3.21 27.67 27.81
CA TYR A 247 -2.14 27.55 28.80
C TYR A 247 -1.31 28.83 28.99
N ILE A 248 -1.20 29.67 27.96
CA ILE A 248 -0.58 30.99 28.09
C ILE A 248 -1.57 31.88 28.86
N ASP A 249 -1.23 32.18 30.11
CA ASP A 249 -2.02 32.99 31.04
C ASP A 249 -2.30 34.39 30.44
N ASN A 250 -3.44 34.53 29.75
CA ASN A 250 -3.77 35.70 28.93
C ASN A 250 -4.33 36.84 29.77
N LYS A 251 -3.47 37.44 30.59
CA LYS A 251 -3.76 38.65 31.39
C LYS A 251 -4.17 39.88 30.56
N TRP A 252 -4.13 39.80 29.22
CA TRP A 252 -4.55 40.88 28.32
C TRP A 252 -6.04 40.85 27.94
N LEU A 253 -6.80 39.80 28.31
CA LEU A 253 -8.25 39.67 28.04
C LEU A 253 -9.15 40.06 29.23
N GLU A 254 -8.55 40.49 30.35
CA GLU A 254 -9.24 41.09 31.51
C GLU A 254 -9.70 42.54 31.25
#